data_AF-A0A7I7KTM8-F1
#
_entry.id   AF-A0A7I7KTM8-F1
#
_cell.length_a   1.000
_cell.length_b   1.000
_cell.length_c   1.000
_cell.angle_alpha   90.00
_cell.angle_beta   90.00
_cell.angle_gamma   90.00
#
_symmetry.space_group_name_H-M   'P 1'
#
loop_
_entity.id
_entity.type
_entity.pdbx_description
1 polymer ?
#
loop_
_entity_poly.entity_id
_entity_poly.type
_entity_poly.pdbx_seq_one_letter_code
_entity_poly.pdbx_strand_id
1 'polypeptide(L)'
;MEEPNRTDSPNWWLAALGTVGALALIFFLGVGYGQEWGAPQWGPLAEWLAGGFTFAAVVVALRAAIYAQRESARAERSRLVDHELQRRRENIRSLSGLWAAIVSMGIDLASFTAYMKNLPPTFDPNRPRSDIAPPEPGDIPGEPVCYQFGRVYQTFADKWFQTIEPPLFSALAILNGSALDEAVKSLNVKLREITEKCLPLLSADFARGRRPDVTAIETTWKDAGRRRQAHLDLARQHFSLKLDDVEQHLFG
;
A
#
# COMPACT_ATOMS: atom_id res chain seq x y z
N MET A 1 -17.33 20.26 9.89
CA MET A 1 -17.21 20.61 8.46
C MET A 1 -18.42 20.02 7.79
N GLU A 2 -19.49 20.81 7.74
CA GLU A 2 -20.75 20.44 7.10
C GLU A 2 -20.57 20.61 5.59
N GLU A 3 -20.85 19.56 4.82
CA GLU A 3 -21.00 19.67 3.38
C GLU A 3 -22.13 20.68 3.09
N PRO A 4 -21.89 21.67 2.20
CA PRO A 4 -22.96 22.57 1.81
C PRO A 4 -24.03 21.73 1.11
N ASN A 5 -25.20 21.69 1.75
CA ASN A 5 -26.45 21.16 1.24
C ASN A 5 -26.64 21.70 -0.18
N ARG A 6 -26.31 20.88 -1.17
CA ARG A 6 -26.49 21.17 -2.58
C ARG A 6 -27.99 21.23 -2.79
N THR A 7 -28.56 22.42 -2.60
CA THR A 7 -29.95 22.68 -2.92
C THR A 7 -30.13 22.32 -4.38
N ASP A 8 -30.78 21.18 -4.62
CA ASP A 8 -31.41 20.86 -5.88
C ASP A 8 -32.30 22.06 -6.21
N SER A 9 -31.78 22.97 -7.03
CA SER A 9 -32.59 24.06 -7.53
C SER A 9 -33.81 23.40 -8.18
N PRO A 10 -35.03 23.64 -7.71
CA PRO A 10 -36.21 23.06 -8.34
C PRO A 10 -36.11 23.44 -9.81
N ASN A 11 -36.19 22.44 -10.69
CA ASN A 11 -35.99 22.57 -12.13
C ASN A 11 -37.03 23.55 -12.71
N TRP A 12 -36.81 24.85 -12.49
CA TRP A 12 -37.74 25.93 -12.79
C TRP A 12 -38.00 26.02 -14.30
N TRP A 13 -37.04 25.58 -15.10
CA TRP A 13 -37.16 25.42 -16.53
C TRP A 13 -38.20 24.35 -16.92
N LEU A 14 -38.35 23.26 -16.15
CA LEU A 14 -39.42 22.27 -16.34
C LEU A 14 -40.79 22.85 -15.98
N ALA A 15 -40.87 23.62 -14.89
CA ALA A 15 -42.10 24.31 -14.49
C ALA A 15 -42.52 25.37 -15.53
N ALA A 16 -41.57 26.13 -16.08
CA ALA A 16 -41.82 27.10 -17.13
C ALA A 16 -42.28 26.43 -18.44
N LEU A 17 -41.62 25.34 -18.86
CA LEU A 17 -42.03 24.54 -20.03
C LEU A 17 -43.43 23.95 -19.87
N GLY A 18 -43.74 23.40 -18.69
CA GLY A 18 -45.07 22.87 -18.38
C GLY A 18 -46.16 23.95 -18.45
N THR A 19 -45.87 25.15 -17.95
CA THR A 19 -46.82 26.28 -17.96
C THR A 19 -47.08 26.79 -19.37
N VAL A 20 -46.04 26.98 -20.18
CA VAL A 20 -46.17 27.44 -21.58
C VAL A 20 -46.91 26.38 -22.42
N GLY A 21 -46.60 25.10 -22.21
CA GLY A 21 -47.30 23.99 -22.87
C GLY A 21 -48.79 23.95 -22.52
N ALA A 22 -49.15 24.11 -21.24
CA ALA A 22 -50.54 24.16 -20.81
C ALA A 22 -51.31 25.34 -21.42
N LEU A 23 -50.70 26.53 -21.47
CA LEU A 23 -51.30 27.71 -22.08
C LEU A 23 -51.51 27.55 -23.59
N ALA A 24 -50.55 26.95 -24.30
CA ALA A 24 -50.69 26.64 -25.71
C ALA A 24 -51.84 25.64 -25.95
N LEU A 25 -51.96 24.61 -25.11
CA LEU A 25 -52.99 23.60 -25.21
C LEU A 25 -54.40 24.18 -24.96
N ILE A 26 -54.54 25.05 -23.96
CA ILE A 26 -55.78 25.80 -23.69
C ILE A 26 -56.14 26.71 -24.86
N PHE A 27 -55.16 27.42 -25.43
CA PHE A 27 -55.37 28.30 -26.58
C PHE A 27 -55.84 27.53 -27.82
N PHE A 28 -55.19 26.40 -28.16
CA PHE A 28 -55.59 25.56 -29.29
C PHE A 28 -56.97 24.93 -29.09
N LEU A 29 -57.31 24.50 -27.88
CA LEU A 29 -58.66 24.02 -27.56
C LEU A 29 -59.71 25.12 -27.71
N GLY A 30 -59.42 26.34 -27.24
CA GLY A 30 -60.33 27.48 -27.35
C GLY A 30 -60.58 27.92 -28.80
N VAL A 31 -59.52 28.01 -29.62
CA VAL A 31 -59.62 28.38 -31.04
C VAL A 31 -60.29 27.27 -31.85
N GLY A 32 -59.94 26.00 -31.61
CA GLY A 32 -60.54 24.85 -32.30
C GLY A 32 -62.03 24.69 -32.01
N TYR A 33 -62.46 24.97 -30.77
CA TYR A 33 -63.88 24.99 -30.39
C TYR A 33 -64.62 26.16 -31.04
N GLY A 34 -64.02 27.36 -31.09
CA GLY A 34 -64.62 28.55 -31.71
C GLY A 34 -64.72 28.53 -33.23
N GLN A 35 -63.95 27.67 -33.90
CA GLN A 35 -63.92 27.50 -35.36
C GLN A 35 -64.64 26.23 -35.85
N GLU A 36 -65.36 25.52 -34.96
CA GLU A 36 -66.06 24.26 -35.25
C GLU A 36 -65.17 23.21 -35.96
N TRP A 37 -63.93 23.07 -35.53
CA TRP A 37 -63.02 22.07 -36.11
C TRP A 37 -63.58 20.65 -35.90
N GLY A 38 -63.90 19.99 -37.00
CA GLY A 38 -64.31 18.59 -37.03
C GLY A 38 -63.12 17.62 -36.93
N ALA A 39 -63.43 16.34 -36.77
CA ALA A 39 -62.44 15.24 -36.69
C ALA A 39 -61.32 15.28 -37.76
N PRO A 40 -61.54 15.74 -39.02
CA PRO A 40 -60.48 15.79 -40.03
C PRO A 40 -59.35 16.80 -39.72
N GLN A 41 -59.64 17.89 -38.99
CA GLN A 41 -58.63 18.93 -38.69
C GLN A 41 -57.79 18.58 -37.46
N TRP A 42 -58.30 17.74 -36.55
CA TRP A 42 -57.57 17.31 -35.35
C TRP A 42 -56.50 16.24 -35.64
N GLY A 43 -56.66 15.44 -36.70
CA GLY A 43 -55.69 14.40 -37.11
C GLY A 43 -54.29 14.95 -37.35
N PRO A 44 -54.10 15.93 -38.25
CA PRO A 44 -52.78 16.52 -38.53
C PRO A 44 -52.14 17.20 -37.32
N LEU A 45 -52.95 17.81 -36.44
CA LEU A 45 -52.47 18.48 -35.22
C LEU A 45 -51.99 17.45 -34.18
N ALA A 46 -52.72 16.34 -34.02
CA ALA A 46 -52.33 15.24 -33.15
C ALA A 46 -51.04 14.55 -33.64
N GLU A 47 -50.86 14.39 -34.96
CA GLU A 47 -49.63 13.87 -35.56
C GLU A 47 -48.44 14.79 -35.30
N TRP A 48 -48.62 16.10 -35.44
CA TRP A 48 -47.58 17.10 -35.11
C TRP A 48 -47.21 17.11 -33.63
N LEU A 49 -48.20 17.04 -32.74
CA LEU A 49 -47.95 16.98 -31.30
C LEU A 49 -47.26 15.67 -30.90
N ALA A 50 -47.70 14.53 -31.42
CA ALA A 50 -47.05 13.24 -31.19
C ALA A 50 -45.60 13.24 -31.72
N GLY A 51 -45.36 13.81 -32.91
CA GLY A 51 -44.01 14.02 -33.45
C GLY A 51 -43.14 14.93 -32.57
N GLY A 52 -43.72 16.02 -32.05
CA GLY A 52 -43.03 16.93 -31.13
C GLY A 52 -42.67 16.28 -29.79
N PHE A 53 -43.58 15.51 -29.20
CA PHE A 53 -43.33 14.78 -27.95
C PHE A 53 -42.29 13.68 -28.11
N THR A 54 -42.33 12.93 -29.21
CA THR A 54 -41.32 11.90 -29.50
C THR A 54 -39.94 12.52 -29.72
N PHE A 55 -39.84 13.63 -30.45
CA PHE A 55 -38.57 14.37 -30.59
C PHE A 55 -38.05 14.89 -29.25
N ALA A 56 -38.91 15.50 -28.42
CA ALA A 56 -38.53 15.98 -27.10
C ALA A 56 -38.05 14.84 -26.19
N ALA A 57 -38.73 13.68 -26.22
CA ALA A 57 -38.31 12.48 -25.50
C ALA A 57 -36.93 11.99 -25.95
N VAL A 58 -36.65 11.99 -27.26
CA VAL A 58 -35.34 11.62 -27.80
C VAL A 58 -34.25 12.61 -27.36
N VAL A 59 -34.51 13.92 -27.38
CA VAL A 59 -33.53 14.92 -26.91
C VAL A 59 -33.25 14.77 -25.41
N VAL A 60 -34.28 14.53 -24.59
CA VAL A 60 -34.11 14.27 -23.15
C VAL A 60 -33.32 12.98 -22.93
N ALA A 61 -33.63 11.91 -23.66
CA ALA A 61 -32.90 10.65 -23.59
C ALA A 61 -31.43 10.82 -24.00
N LEU A 62 -31.15 11.56 -25.08
CA LEU A 62 -29.78 11.84 -25.53
C LEU A 62 -29.02 12.68 -24.49
N ARG A 63 -29.67 13.69 -23.91
CA ARG A 63 -29.08 14.53 -22.86
C ARG A 63 -28.80 13.72 -21.60
N ALA A 64 -29.74 12.89 -21.17
CA ALA A 64 -29.56 11.99 -20.03
C ALA A 64 -28.43 10.98 -20.31
N ALA A 65 -28.34 10.43 -21.52
CA ALA A 65 -27.26 9.54 -21.92
C ALA A 65 -25.89 10.24 -21.87
N ILE A 66 -25.79 11.50 -22.34
CA ILE A 66 -24.55 12.29 -22.26
C ILE A 66 -24.17 12.57 -20.79
N TYR A 67 -25.12 12.90 -19.92
CA TYR A 67 -24.84 13.08 -18.49
C TYR A 67 -24.38 11.78 -17.84
N ALA A 68 -25.08 10.67 -18.09
CA ALA A 68 -24.73 9.36 -17.57
C ALA A 68 -23.33 8.92 -18.04
N GLN A 69 -22.97 9.19 -19.30
CA GLN A 69 -21.64 8.89 -19.83
C GLN A 69 -20.53 9.74 -19.18
N ARG A 70 -20.82 11.02 -18.88
CA ARG A 70 -19.86 11.88 -18.15
C ARG A 70 -19.69 11.43 -16.70
N GLU A 71 -20.77 11.01 -16.07
CA GLU A 71 -20.75 10.54 -14.69
C GLU A 71 -20.05 9.18 -14.57
N SER A 72 -20.28 8.26 -15.51
CA SER A 72 -19.56 6.99 -15.57
C SER A 72 -18.06 7.19 -15.79
N ALA A 73 -17.67 8.06 -16.72
CA ALA A 73 -16.26 8.38 -16.96
C ALA A 73 -15.57 9.00 -15.72
N ARG A 74 -16.27 9.85 -14.96
CA ARG A 74 -15.77 10.40 -13.70
C ARG A 74 -15.64 9.33 -12.61
N ALA A 75 -16.62 8.45 -12.49
CA ALA A 75 -16.60 7.36 -11.52
C ALA A 75 -15.46 6.37 -11.82
N GLU A 76 -15.22 6.05 -13.10
CA GLU A 76 -14.10 5.21 -13.53
C GLU A 76 -12.76 5.88 -13.20
N ARG A 77 -12.61 7.18 -13.50
CA ARG A 77 -11.42 7.97 -13.15
C ARG A 77 -11.14 7.92 -11.64
N SER A 78 -12.16 8.14 -10.81
CA SER A 78 -12.03 8.07 -9.34
C SER A 78 -11.56 6.69 -8.89
N ARG A 79 -12.14 5.62 -9.43
CA ARG A 79 -11.77 4.24 -9.08
C ARG A 79 -10.31 3.94 -9.41
N LEU A 80 -9.82 4.38 -10.57
CA LEU A 80 -8.42 4.19 -10.96
C LEU A 80 -7.47 4.92 -10.01
N VAL A 81 -7.81 6.16 -9.65
CA VAL A 81 -7.04 6.94 -8.67
C VAL A 81 -7.01 6.28 -7.30
N ASP A 82 -8.17 5.81 -6.82
CA ASP A 82 -8.28 5.13 -5.52
C ASP A 82 -7.46 3.83 -5.49
N HIS A 83 -7.54 3.02 -6.55
CA HIS A 83 -6.75 1.80 -6.68
C HIS A 83 -5.24 2.08 -6.66
N GLU A 84 -4.78 3.10 -7.39
CA GLU A 84 -3.36 3.46 -7.42
C GLU A 84 -2.89 4.04 -6.06
N LEU A 85 -3.71 4.86 -5.40
CA LEU A 85 -3.42 5.33 -4.04
C LEU A 85 -3.33 4.18 -3.04
N GLN A 86 -4.24 3.21 -3.14
CA GLN A 86 -4.21 2.01 -2.29
C GLN A 86 -2.93 1.20 -2.53
N ARG A 87 -2.56 0.96 -3.79
CA ARG A 87 -1.32 0.27 -4.15
C ARG A 87 -0.09 0.99 -3.59
N ARG A 88 0.01 2.31 -3.74
CA ARG A 88 1.13 3.11 -3.19
C ARG A 88 1.20 3.04 -1.67
N ARG A 89 0.05 3.12 -0.98
CA ARG A 89 -0.02 2.97 0.48
C ARG A 89 0.44 1.59 0.94
N GLU A 90 0.03 0.54 0.23
CA GLU A 90 0.42 -0.83 0.55
C GLU A 90 1.94 -1.04 0.39
N ASN A 91 2.51 -0.50 -0.69
CA ASN A 91 3.96 -0.50 -0.92
C ASN A 91 4.73 0.21 0.20
N ILE A 92 4.30 1.42 0.59
CA ILE A 92 4.92 2.17 1.69
C ILE A 92 4.79 1.40 3.01
N ARG A 93 3.60 0.85 3.29
CA ARG A 93 3.34 0.07 4.51
C ARG A 93 4.26 -1.14 4.59
N SER A 94 4.39 -1.89 3.50
CA SER A 94 5.23 -3.08 3.43
C SER A 94 6.71 -2.73 3.65
N LEU A 95 7.22 -1.71 2.95
CA LEU A 95 8.59 -1.22 3.14
C LEU A 95 8.83 -0.75 4.59
N SER A 96 7.88 -0.02 5.18
CA SER A 96 7.98 0.48 6.55
C SER A 96 8.00 -0.66 7.58
N GLY A 97 7.19 -1.70 7.37
CA GLY A 97 7.15 -2.88 8.22
C GLY A 97 8.47 -3.66 8.19
N LEU A 98 9.07 -3.82 7.01
CA LEU A 98 10.39 -4.42 6.87
C LEU A 98 11.47 -3.64 7.62
N TRP A 99 11.52 -2.31 7.48
CA TRP A 99 12.51 -1.51 8.20
C TRP A 99 12.30 -1.49 9.71
N ALA A 100 11.06 -1.52 10.18
CA ALA A 100 10.76 -1.64 11.60
C ALA A 100 11.33 -2.96 12.16
N ALA A 101 11.11 -4.07 11.45
CA ALA A 101 11.65 -5.38 11.81
C ALA A 101 13.18 -5.44 11.80
N ILE A 102 13.82 -4.85 10.79
CA ILE A 102 15.29 -4.77 10.74
C ILE A 102 15.81 -3.97 11.94
N VAL A 103 15.22 -2.81 12.24
CA VAL A 103 15.66 -1.99 13.37
C VAL A 103 15.47 -2.71 14.71
N SER A 104 14.34 -3.40 14.92
CA SER A 104 14.11 -4.14 16.16
C SER A 104 15.11 -5.29 16.33
N MET A 105 15.40 -6.03 15.26
CA MET A 105 16.38 -7.12 15.30
C MET A 105 17.82 -6.63 15.56
N GLY A 106 18.09 -5.34 15.34
CA GLY A 106 19.41 -4.75 15.60
C GLY A 106 19.85 -4.84 17.06
N ILE A 107 18.90 -4.80 18.02
CA ILE A 107 19.19 -4.95 19.45
C ILE A 107 19.60 -6.39 19.74
N ASP A 108 18.87 -7.36 19.20
CA ASP A 108 19.16 -8.78 19.38
C ASP A 108 20.49 -9.16 18.74
N LEU A 109 20.83 -8.60 17.58
CA LEU A 109 22.13 -8.78 16.95
C LEU A 109 23.26 -8.18 17.81
N ALA A 110 23.07 -7.00 18.39
CA ALA A 110 24.05 -6.39 19.29
C ALA A 110 24.29 -7.28 20.52
N SER A 111 23.23 -7.80 21.13
CA SER A 111 23.34 -8.74 22.26
C SER A 111 24.06 -10.04 21.86
N PHE A 112 23.70 -10.60 20.71
CA PHE A 112 24.29 -11.83 20.19
C PHE A 112 25.80 -11.67 19.92
N THR A 113 26.19 -10.58 19.27
CA THR A 113 27.61 -10.29 18.98
C THR A 113 28.40 -9.92 20.24
N ALA A 114 27.79 -9.23 21.21
CA ALA A 114 28.42 -8.94 22.49
C ALA A 114 28.79 -10.22 23.26
N TYR A 115 27.90 -11.22 23.28
CA TYR A 115 28.21 -12.54 23.86
C TYR A 115 29.46 -13.16 23.23
N MET A 116 29.56 -13.19 21.90
CA MET A 116 30.72 -13.76 21.21
C MET A 116 32.02 -13.00 21.52
N LYS A 117 31.97 -11.67 21.58
CA LYS A 117 33.13 -10.83 21.91
C LYS A 117 33.62 -11.06 23.34
N ASN A 118 32.72 -11.45 24.24
CA ASN A 118 33.01 -11.67 25.65
C ASN A 118 33.66 -13.04 25.94
N LEU A 119 33.57 -14.02 25.05
CA LEU A 119 34.23 -15.32 25.23
C LEU A 119 35.75 -15.17 25.30
N PRO A 120 36.54 -16.01 25.98
CA PRO A 120 38.01 -15.99 25.89
C PRO A 120 38.52 -16.15 24.45
N PRO A 121 39.73 -15.66 24.10
CA PRO A 121 40.32 -15.89 22.76
C PRO A 121 40.38 -17.37 22.37
N THR A 122 40.65 -18.22 23.37
CA THR A 122 40.65 -19.69 23.26
C THR A 122 39.96 -20.29 24.48
N PHE A 123 39.11 -21.29 24.28
CA PHE A 123 38.38 -21.97 25.34
C PHE A 123 38.06 -23.42 24.94
N ASP A 124 37.71 -24.27 25.91
CA ASP A 124 37.16 -25.60 25.65
C ASP A 124 35.62 -25.50 25.67
N PRO A 125 34.92 -25.70 24.54
CA PRO A 125 33.46 -25.60 24.48
C PRO A 125 32.75 -26.55 25.45
N ASN A 126 33.39 -27.67 25.82
CA ASN A 126 32.79 -28.70 26.67
C ASN A 126 33.02 -28.47 28.16
N ARG A 127 33.70 -27.38 28.54
CA ARG A 127 33.90 -27.00 29.93
C ARG A 127 33.11 -25.75 30.28
N PRO A 128 32.77 -25.56 31.56
CA PRO A 128 32.21 -24.29 32.02
C PRO A 128 33.23 -23.16 31.84
N ARG A 129 32.71 -21.94 31.65
CA ARG A 129 33.54 -20.73 31.68
C ARG A 129 34.24 -20.61 33.03
N SER A 130 35.55 -20.38 33.00
CA SER A 130 36.37 -20.12 34.18
C SER A 130 36.91 -18.69 34.22
N ASP A 131 36.66 -17.92 33.17
CA ASP A 131 37.21 -16.59 32.93
C ASP A 131 36.38 -15.45 33.53
N ILE A 132 35.14 -15.73 33.95
CA ILE A 132 34.24 -14.76 34.57
C ILE A 132 33.85 -15.22 35.97
N ALA A 133 34.12 -14.38 36.98
CA ALA A 133 33.60 -14.50 38.33
C ALA A 133 33.20 -13.11 38.86
N PRO A 134 31.91 -12.87 39.20
CA PRO A 134 30.77 -13.79 39.18
C PRO A 134 30.17 -14.01 37.77
N PRO A 135 29.42 -15.11 37.54
CA PRO A 135 28.79 -15.41 36.24
C PRO A 135 27.92 -14.25 35.72
N GLU A 136 27.88 -14.03 34.40
CA GLU A 136 27.03 -12.98 33.84
C GLU A 136 25.53 -13.36 33.96
N PRO A 137 24.61 -12.38 34.01
CA PRO A 137 23.18 -12.65 33.99
C PRO A 137 22.78 -13.49 32.78
N GLY A 138 22.43 -14.76 33.01
CA GLY A 138 22.08 -15.73 31.95
C GLY A 138 23.02 -16.93 31.87
N ASP A 139 24.22 -16.85 32.47
CA ASP A 139 25.11 -18.00 32.61
C ASP A 139 24.58 -18.97 33.66
N ILE A 140 24.45 -20.24 33.30
CA ILE A 140 24.13 -21.30 34.28
C ILE A 140 25.45 -21.81 34.87
N PRO A 141 25.63 -21.73 36.21
CA PRO A 141 26.83 -22.23 36.86
C PRO A 141 27.10 -23.70 36.53
N GLY A 142 28.33 -24.01 36.12
CA GLY A 142 28.73 -25.38 35.77
C GLY A 142 28.24 -25.88 34.41
N GLU A 143 27.51 -25.08 33.64
CA GLU A 143 27.10 -25.44 32.28
C GLU A 143 28.28 -25.27 31.29
N PRO A 144 28.54 -26.26 30.43
CA PRO A 144 29.49 -26.12 29.32
C PRO A 144 29.16 -24.95 28.38
N VAL A 145 30.19 -24.24 27.89
CA VAL A 145 30.02 -23.10 26.97
C VAL A 145 29.22 -23.48 25.71
N CYS A 146 29.33 -24.72 25.24
CA CYS A 146 28.61 -25.19 24.04
C CYS A 146 27.10 -25.16 24.19
N TYR A 147 26.55 -25.46 25.37
CA TYR A 147 25.11 -25.39 25.61
C TYR A 147 24.63 -23.93 25.75
N GLN A 148 25.43 -23.08 26.39
CA GLN A 148 25.15 -21.63 26.46
C GLN A 148 25.13 -21.00 25.07
N PHE A 149 26.16 -21.26 24.25
CA PHE A 149 26.23 -20.82 22.86
C PHE A 149 25.05 -21.33 22.05
N GLY A 150 24.72 -22.62 22.17
CA GLY A 150 23.59 -23.22 21.47
C GLY A 150 22.28 -22.50 21.77
N ARG A 151 22.04 -22.15 23.04
CA ARG A 151 20.85 -21.40 23.47
C ARG A 151 20.83 -19.97 22.95
N VAL A 152 21.95 -19.27 23.03
CA VAL A 152 22.10 -17.89 22.52
C VAL A 152 21.89 -17.86 21.00
N TYR A 153 22.50 -18.82 20.28
CA TYR A 153 22.34 -18.98 18.84
C TYR A 153 20.90 -19.30 18.46
N GLN A 154 20.28 -20.28 19.12
CA GLN A 154 18.89 -20.66 18.85
C GLN A 154 17.93 -19.49 19.11
N THR A 155 18.10 -18.79 20.24
CA THR A 155 17.27 -17.62 20.57
C THR A 155 17.39 -16.53 19.51
N PHE A 156 18.62 -16.26 19.04
CA PHE A 156 18.84 -15.29 17.97
C PHE A 156 18.20 -15.74 16.65
N ALA A 157 18.38 -17.01 16.26
CA ALA A 157 17.80 -17.57 15.05
C ALA A 157 16.26 -17.53 15.09
N ASP A 158 15.65 -17.96 16.19
CA ASP A 158 14.19 -17.95 16.37
C ASP A 158 13.63 -16.53 16.23
N LYS A 159 14.28 -15.55 16.88
CA LYS A 159 13.90 -14.14 16.75
C LYS A 159 14.08 -13.62 15.33
N TRP A 160 15.15 -14.01 14.63
CA TRP A 160 15.36 -13.65 13.23
C TRP A 160 14.21 -14.14 12.34
N PHE A 161 13.89 -15.43 12.43
CA PHE A 161 12.82 -16.05 11.63
C PHE A 161 11.44 -15.50 11.95
N GLN A 162 11.19 -15.08 13.19
CA GLN A 162 9.89 -14.50 13.58
C GLN A 162 9.78 -13.01 13.24
N THR A 163 10.90 -12.28 13.27
CA THR A 163 10.88 -10.81 13.16
C THR A 163 11.13 -10.35 11.72
N ILE A 164 12.16 -10.89 11.05
CA ILE A 164 12.61 -10.39 9.74
C ILE A 164 11.91 -11.11 8.59
N GLU A 165 11.82 -12.45 8.64
CA GLU A 165 11.37 -13.22 7.47
C GLU A 165 9.94 -12.90 7.02
N PRO A 166 8.92 -12.77 7.91
CA PRO A 166 7.57 -12.46 7.47
C PRO A 166 7.43 -11.11 6.74
N PRO A 167 7.91 -9.97 7.27
CA PRO A 167 7.82 -8.71 6.55
C PRO A 167 8.75 -8.64 5.34
N LEU A 168 9.88 -9.36 5.34
CA LEU A 168 10.75 -9.47 4.16
C LEU A 168 10.06 -10.19 3.00
N PHE A 169 9.41 -11.32 3.30
CA PHE A 169 8.61 -12.05 2.32
C PHE A 169 7.47 -11.19 1.76
N SER A 170 6.72 -10.51 2.64
CA SER A 170 5.64 -9.60 2.22
C SER A 170 6.16 -8.44 1.37
N ALA A 171 7.29 -7.84 1.73
CA ALA A 171 7.91 -6.76 0.96
C ALA A 171 8.35 -7.22 -0.43
N LEU A 172 8.99 -8.37 -0.54
CA LEU A 172 9.40 -8.93 -1.83
C LEU A 172 8.20 -9.24 -2.73
N ALA A 173 7.09 -9.73 -2.16
CA ALA A 173 5.88 -10.04 -2.93
C ALA A 173 5.15 -8.78 -3.41
N ILE A 174 4.91 -7.82 -2.50
CA ILE A 174 4.12 -6.61 -2.76
C ILE A 174 4.88 -5.63 -3.66
N LEU A 175 6.18 -5.46 -3.42
CA LEU A 175 7.01 -4.47 -4.13
C LEU A 175 7.54 -4.99 -5.48
N ASN A 176 7.23 -6.23 -5.85
CA ASN A 176 7.63 -6.82 -7.12
C ASN A 176 7.15 -5.96 -8.30
N GLY A 177 8.07 -5.64 -9.23
CA GLY A 177 7.78 -4.78 -10.38
C GLY A 177 7.52 -3.31 -10.05
N SER A 178 7.70 -2.88 -8.79
CA SER A 178 7.68 -1.47 -8.40
C SER A 178 9.08 -0.85 -8.52
N ALA A 179 9.17 0.49 -8.40
CA ALA A 179 10.45 1.19 -8.35
C ALA A 179 11.37 0.77 -7.18
N LEU A 180 10.83 0.07 -6.17
CA LEU A 180 11.58 -0.44 -5.01
C LEU A 180 12.03 -1.90 -5.14
N ASP A 181 11.61 -2.62 -6.19
CA ASP A 181 11.83 -4.07 -6.32
C ASP A 181 13.31 -4.45 -6.20
N GLU A 182 14.15 -3.88 -7.06
CA GLU A 182 15.60 -4.16 -7.07
C GLU A 182 16.30 -3.72 -5.78
N ALA A 183 15.84 -2.63 -5.17
CA ALA A 183 16.38 -2.16 -3.90
C ALA A 183 16.11 -3.16 -2.76
N VAL A 184 14.89 -3.70 -2.70
CA VAL A 184 14.49 -4.70 -1.69
C VAL A 184 15.12 -6.06 -1.96
N LYS A 185 15.23 -6.51 -3.21
CA LYS A 185 16.01 -7.71 -3.58
C LYS A 185 17.47 -7.60 -3.14
N SER A 186 18.09 -6.45 -3.39
CA SER A 186 19.48 -6.21 -2.98
C SER A 186 19.65 -6.21 -1.45
N LEU A 187 18.65 -5.70 -0.71
CA LEU A 187 18.60 -5.81 0.75
C LEU A 187 18.45 -7.27 1.21
N ASN A 188 17.56 -8.05 0.58
CA ASN A 188 17.39 -9.48 0.87
C ASN A 188 18.70 -10.25 0.72
N VAL A 189 19.47 -10.01 -0.34
CA VAL A 189 20.79 -10.62 -0.53
C VAL A 189 21.72 -10.36 0.66
N LYS A 190 21.71 -9.14 1.20
CA LYS A 190 22.52 -8.78 2.37
C LYS A 190 22.02 -9.41 3.67
N LEU A 191 20.71 -9.54 3.85
CA LEU A 191 20.14 -10.24 5.01
C LEU A 191 20.43 -11.76 4.95
N ARG A 192 20.34 -12.38 3.77
CA ARG A 192 20.72 -13.79 3.57
C ARG A 192 22.21 -14.04 3.75
N GLU A 193 23.06 -13.08 3.37
CA GLU A 193 24.50 -13.18 3.62
C GLU A 193 24.83 -13.33 5.12
N ILE A 194 24.01 -12.76 6.01
CA ILE A 194 24.15 -12.95 7.45
C ILE A 194 23.86 -14.40 7.84
N THR A 195 22.70 -14.93 7.44
CA THR A 195 22.26 -16.26 7.88
C THR A 195 23.00 -17.40 7.19
N GLU A 196 23.33 -17.26 5.92
CA GLU A 196 23.91 -18.32 5.09
C GLU A 196 25.44 -18.33 5.08
N LYS A 197 26.09 -17.20 5.36
CA LYS A 197 27.55 -17.10 5.34
C LYS A 197 28.13 -16.72 6.69
N CYS A 198 27.62 -15.67 7.33
CA CYS A 198 28.23 -15.17 8.55
C CYS A 198 27.98 -16.11 9.74
N LEU A 199 26.74 -16.55 9.96
CA LEU A 199 26.41 -17.44 11.08
C LEU A 199 27.16 -18.79 11.04
N PRO A 200 27.30 -19.48 9.89
CA PRO A 200 28.10 -20.70 9.81
C PRO A 200 29.58 -20.50 10.15
N LEU A 201 30.17 -19.36 9.79
CA LEU A 201 31.55 -19.04 10.15
C LEU A 201 31.72 -18.90 11.66
N LEU A 202 30.78 -18.22 12.33
CA LEU A 202 30.79 -18.10 13.79
C LEU A 202 30.71 -19.46 14.47
N SER A 203 29.80 -20.32 14.01
CA SER A 203 29.66 -21.69 14.52
C SER A 203 30.91 -22.53 14.30
N ALA A 204 31.58 -22.36 13.15
CA ALA A 204 32.81 -23.09 12.84
C ALA A 204 33.99 -22.67 13.74
N ASP A 205 34.13 -21.38 14.06
CA ASP A 205 35.16 -20.91 14.99
C ASP A 205 34.86 -21.33 16.42
N PHE A 206 33.60 -21.24 16.83
CA PHE A 206 33.16 -21.72 18.14
C PHE A 206 33.46 -23.22 18.34
N ALA A 207 33.15 -24.05 17.36
CA ALA A 207 33.39 -25.49 17.42
C ALA A 207 34.89 -25.85 17.55
N ARG A 208 35.78 -24.95 17.14
CA ARG A 208 37.24 -25.09 17.30
C ARG A 208 37.76 -24.54 18.63
N GLY A 209 36.88 -24.09 19.52
CA GLY A 209 37.27 -23.46 20.79
C GLY A 209 37.94 -22.10 20.62
N ARG A 210 37.65 -21.40 19.51
CA ARG A 210 38.18 -20.05 19.25
C ARG A 210 37.05 -19.03 19.40
N ARG A 211 37.39 -17.85 19.91
CA ARG A 211 36.46 -16.71 19.91
C ARG A 211 35.99 -16.44 18.48
N PRO A 212 34.67 -16.49 18.19
CA PRO A 212 34.16 -16.20 16.85
C PRO A 212 34.43 -14.75 16.44
N ASP A 213 34.88 -14.54 15.21
CA ASP A 213 35.04 -13.19 14.64
C ASP A 213 33.70 -12.66 14.12
N VAL A 214 33.16 -11.65 14.81
CA VAL A 214 31.88 -11.01 14.47
C VAL A 214 32.00 -9.85 13.47
N THR A 215 33.21 -9.56 12.97
CA THR A 215 33.44 -8.42 12.07
C THR A 215 32.60 -8.52 10.78
N ALA A 216 32.49 -9.73 10.21
CA ALA A 216 31.74 -9.96 8.99
C ALA A 216 30.23 -9.69 9.17
N ILE A 217 29.63 -10.16 10.27
CA ILE A 217 28.20 -9.96 10.53
C ILE A 217 27.89 -8.49 10.84
N GLU A 218 28.73 -7.82 11.63
CA GLU A 218 28.55 -6.39 11.95
C GLU A 218 28.68 -5.49 10.72
N THR A 219 29.65 -5.80 9.85
CA THR A 219 29.85 -5.06 8.60
C THR A 219 28.67 -5.24 7.66
N THR A 220 28.22 -6.48 7.47
CA THR A 220 27.06 -6.80 6.62
C THR A 220 25.79 -6.13 7.13
N TRP A 221 25.57 -6.13 8.45
CA TRP A 221 24.43 -5.45 9.07
C TRP A 221 24.48 -3.93 8.89
N LYS A 222 25.63 -3.30 9.08
CA LYS A 222 25.82 -1.86 8.84
C LYS A 222 25.57 -1.51 7.38
N ASP A 223 26.05 -2.33 6.44
CA ASP A 223 25.82 -2.15 5.01
C ASP A 223 24.35 -2.29 4.62
N ALA A 224 23.63 -3.23 5.23
CA ALA A 224 22.17 -3.30 5.10
C ALA A 224 21.52 -2.00 5.61
N GLY A 225 21.89 -1.53 6.80
CA GLY A 225 21.36 -0.31 7.40
C GLY A 225 21.59 0.97 6.59
N ARG A 226 22.73 1.10 5.91
CA ARG A 226 23.05 2.27 5.04
C ARG A 226 22.06 2.45 3.88
N ARG A 227 21.38 1.38 3.45
CA ARG A 227 20.40 1.42 2.35
C ARG A 227 19.09 2.09 2.72
N ARG A 228 18.81 2.28 4.01
CA ARG A 228 17.55 2.86 4.49
C ARG A 228 17.22 4.20 3.85
N GLN A 229 18.22 5.09 3.75
CA GLN A 229 17.99 6.41 3.18
C GLN A 229 17.66 6.33 1.69
N ALA A 230 18.40 5.52 0.92
CA ALA A 230 18.10 5.31 -0.50
C ALA A 230 16.69 4.74 -0.74
N HIS A 231 16.25 3.79 0.10
CA HIS A 231 14.88 3.26 0.01
C HIS A 231 13.84 4.32 0.33
N LEU A 232 14.10 5.19 1.32
CA LEU A 232 13.20 6.29 1.68
C LEU A 232 13.12 7.34 0.56
N ASP A 233 14.23 7.63 -0.10
CA ASP A 233 14.27 8.59 -1.20
C ASP A 233 13.53 8.05 -2.43
N LEU A 234 13.71 6.76 -2.77
CA LEU A 234 12.90 6.08 -3.79
C LEU A 234 11.41 6.07 -3.43
N ALA A 235 11.07 5.84 -2.16
CA ALA A 235 9.69 5.86 -1.69
C ALA A 235 9.05 7.25 -1.90
N ARG A 236 9.78 8.32 -1.56
CA ARG A 236 9.33 9.71 -1.75
C ARG A 236 9.17 10.07 -3.23
N GLN A 237 10.08 9.59 -4.08
CA GLN A 237 10.07 9.91 -5.50
C GLN A 237 8.92 9.22 -6.26
N HIS A 238 8.62 7.97 -5.94
CA HIS A 238 7.71 7.15 -6.77
C HIS A 238 6.36 6.86 -6.13
N PHE A 239 6.22 7.06 -4.81
CA PHE A 239 5.01 6.68 -4.08
C PHE A 239 4.38 7.89 -3.37
N SER A 240 4.50 9.08 -3.95
CA SER A 240 3.76 10.26 -3.47
C SER A 240 2.26 9.94 -3.40
N LEU A 241 1.65 10.33 -2.28
CA LEU A 241 0.22 10.17 -2.02
C LEU A 241 -0.58 11.44 -2.34
N LYS A 242 0.07 12.46 -2.93
CA LYS A 242 -0.63 13.66 -3.39
C LYS A 242 -1.50 13.30 -4.59
N LEU A 243 -2.75 13.74 -4.55
CA LEU A 243 -3.74 13.44 -5.59
C LEU A 243 -3.26 13.89 -6.98
N ASP A 244 -2.74 15.11 -7.07
CA ASP A 244 -2.24 15.69 -8.32
C ASP A 244 -1.13 14.84 -8.96
N ASP A 245 -0.20 14.32 -8.15
CA ASP A 245 0.90 13.46 -8.63
C ASP A 245 0.38 12.11 -9.15
N VAL A 246 -0.71 11.59 -8.56
CA VAL A 246 -1.35 10.34 -9.00
C VAL A 246 -2.14 10.58 -10.29
N GLU A 247 -2.91 11.65 -10.35
CA GLU A 247 -3.67 12.01 -11.55
C GLU A 247 -2.76 12.32 -12.73
N GLN A 248 -1.64 13.01 -12.50
CA GLN A 248 -0.62 13.25 -13.53
C GLN A 248 0.01 11.94 -14.01
N HIS A 249 0.24 10.96 -13.13
CA HIS A 249 0.79 9.67 -13.53
C HIS A 249 -0.18 8.81 -14.35
N LEU A 250 -1.48 8.91 -14.06
CA LEU A 250 -2.52 8.09 -14.72
C LEU A 250 -3.05 8.72 -16.01
N PHE A 251 -3.09 10.06 -16.10
CA PHE A 251 -3.79 10.77 -17.16
C PHE A 251 -2.95 11.86 -17.86
N GLY A 252 -1.73 12.12 -17.38
CA GLY A 252 -0.78 13.06 -18.00
C GLY A 252 0.14 12.36 -19.00
#